data_AF-T0HVX1-F1
#
_entry.id   AF-T0HVX1-F1
#
_cell.length_a   1.000
_cell.length_b   1.000
_cell.length_c   1.000
_cell.angle_alpha   90.00
_cell.angle_beta   90.00
_cell.angle_gamma   90.00
#
_symmetry.space_group_name_H-M   'P 1'
#
loop_
_entity.id
_entity.type
_entity.pdbx_description
1 polymer ?
#
loop_
_entity_poly.entity_id
_entity_poly.type
_entity_poly.pdbx_seq_one_letter_code
_entity_poly.pdbx_strand_id
1 'polypeptide(L)' 'MGSFSLMHWVIVLLVVMLLFGGGRISGLMGDVAKGIKSFKKGMEDDDVPTKPATRIEGHRVPEQDAPTATEEKTKA' A
#
# COMPACT_ATOMS: atom_id res chain seq x y z
N MET A 1 42.08 -5.52 1.82
CA MET A 1 41.24 -6.06 2.90
C MET A 1 40.51 -4.91 3.58
N GLY A 2 39.16 -4.97 3.63
CA GLY A 2 38.34 -4.14 4.52
C GLY A 2 37.88 -2.76 4.04
N SER A 3 38.11 -2.39 2.78
CA SER A 3 37.64 -1.11 2.22
C SER A 3 36.12 -1.08 2.24
N PHE A 4 35.58 -0.28 3.16
CA PHE A 4 34.16 0.00 3.38
C PHE A 4 33.39 -1.10 4.10
N SER A 5 33.99 -1.55 5.23
CA SER A 5 33.31 -2.16 6.37
C SER A 5 31.92 -1.54 6.54
N LEU A 6 30.91 -2.39 6.74
CA LEU A 6 29.46 -2.12 6.81
C LEU A 6 29.06 -0.75 7.42
N MET A 7 29.85 -0.22 8.35
CA MET A 7 29.75 1.14 8.87
C MET A 7 29.73 2.26 7.82
N HIS A 8 30.45 2.15 6.71
CA HIS A 8 30.41 3.16 5.64
C HIS A 8 29.03 3.24 5.00
N TRP A 9 28.40 2.09 4.73
CA TRP A 9 27.05 2.04 4.19
C TRP A 9 26.00 2.63 5.14
N VAL A 10 26.17 2.44 6.45
CA VAL A 10 25.32 3.10 7.46
C VAL A 10 25.47 4.63 7.40
N ILE A 11 26.70 5.14 7.31
CA ILE A 11 26.97 6.59 7.20
C ILE A 11 26.39 7.16 5.90
N VAL A 12 26.57 6.46 4.78
CA VAL A 12 26.03 6.88 3.48
C VAL A 12 24.50 6.94 3.52
N LEU A 13 23.82 5.94 4.08
CA LEU A 13 22.36 5.97 4.22
C LEU A 13 21.89 7.14 5.09
N LEU A 14 22.60 7.44 6.17
CA LEU A 14 22.28 8.58 7.02
C LEU A 14 22.36 9.90 6.23
N VAL A 15 23.45 10.11 5.48
CA VAL A 15 23.65 11.30 4.66
C VAL A 15 22.60 11.42 3.56
N VAL A 16 22.27 10.32 2.87
CA VAL A 16 21.21 10.30 1.86
C VAL A 16 19.85 10.66 2.47
N MET A 17 19.52 10.12 3.64
CA MET A 17 18.28 10.44 4.34
C MET A 17 18.20 11.93 4.71
N LEU A 18 19.31 12.53 5.14
CA LEU A 18 19.41 13.96 5.47
C LEU A 18 19.30 14.87 4.24
N LEU A 19 19.93 14.50 3.12
CA LEU A 19 19.92 15.30 1.88
C LEU A 19 18.58 15.24 1.15
N PHE A 20 17.97 14.06 1.05
CA PHE A 20 16.73 13.87 0.32
C PHE A 20 15.48 14.12 1.19
N GLY A 21 15.60 13.95 2.51
CA GLY A 21 14.49 14.02 3.46
C GLY A 21 13.48 12.88 3.27
N GLY A 22 12.69 12.59 4.30
CA GLY A 22 11.70 11.49 4.26
C GLY A 22 10.62 11.66 3.18
N GLY A 23 10.30 12.90 2.79
CA GLY A 23 9.22 13.19 1.84
C GLY A 23 9.51 12.76 0.40
N ARG A 24 10.76 12.88 -0.07
CA ARG A 24 11.12 12.51 -1.46
C ARG A 24 11.34 11.01 -1.61
N ILE A 25 11.92 10.38 -0.59
CA ILE A 25 12.19 8.94 -0.58
C ILE A 25 10.88 8.14 -0.48
N SER A 26 9.91 8.59 0.32
CA SER A 26 8.63 7.87 0.49
C SER A 26 7.83 7.74 -0.81
N GLY A 27 7.71 8.82 -1.58
CA GLY A 27 7.01 8.79 -2.88
C GLY A 27 7.71 7.90 -3.90
N LEU A 28 9.03 8.06 -4.06
CA LEU A 28 9.82 7.26 -5.00
C LEU A 28 9.87 5.78 -4.60
N MET A 29 10.02 5.48 -3.30
CA MET A 29 9.98 4.11 -2.80
C MET A 29 8.61 3.47 -3.00
N GLY A 30 7.51 4.24 -2.91
CA GLY A 30 6.16 3.75 -3.20
C GLY A 30 5.97 3.32 -4.65
N ASP A 31 6.45 4.12 -5.60
CA ASP A 31 6.37 3.81 -7.04
C ASP A 31 7.28 2.63 -7.42
N VAL A 32 8.50 2.60 -6.87
CA VAL A 32 9.43 1.47 -7.03
C VAL A 32 8.86 0.19 -6.41
N ALA A 33 8.28 0.25 -5.22
CA ALA A 33 7.65 -0.90 -4.57
C ALA A 33 6.46 -1.43 -5.37
N LYS A 34 5.64 -0.56 -5.96
CA LYS A 34 4.56 -0.97 -6.88
C LYS A 34 5.10 -1.66 -8.12
N GLY A 35 6.15 -1.12 -8.75
CA GLY A 35 6.80 -1.73 -9.92
C GLY A 35 7.35 -3.12 -9.62
N ILE A 36 8.11 -3.26 -8.52
CA ILE A 36 8.68 -4.55 -8.11
C ILE A 36 7.59 -5.55 -7.68
N LYS A 37 6.52 -5.09 -7.00
CA LYS A 37 5.41 -5.96 -6.60
C LYS A 37 4.62 -6.49 -7.79
N SER A 38 4.38 -5.66 -8.81
CA SER A 38 3.74 -6.09 -10.06
C SER A 38 4.63 -7.02 -10.86
N PHE A 39 5.95 -6.78 -10.87
CA PHE A 39 6.92 -7.67 -11.52
C PHE A 39 6.95 -9.06 -10.84
N LYS A 40 7.00 -9.08 -9.50
CA LYS A 40 6.96 -10.33 -8.72
C LYS A 40 5.62 -11.05 -8.90
N LYS A 41 4.50 -10.33 -8.88
CA LYS A 41 3.18 -10.92 -9.11
C LYS A 41 3.02 -11.47 -10.53
N GLY A 42 3.59 -10.80 -11.54
CA GLY A 42 3.63 -11.32 -12.91
C GLY A 42 4.42 -12.63 -13.01
N MET A 43 5.60 -12.70 -12.40
CA MET A 43 6.39 -13.94 -12.33
C MET A 43 5.71 -15.05 -11.52
N GLU A 44 4.98 -14.73 -10.46
CA GLU A 44 4.22 -15.72 -9.68
C GLU A 44 2.96 -16.22 -10.42
N ASP A 45 2.26 -15.36 -11.18
CA ASP A 45 1.08 -15.78 -11.99
C ASP A 45 1.45 -16.70 -13.17
N ASP A 46 2.70 -16.67 -13.66
CA ASP A 46 3.21 -17.65 -14.64
C ASP A 46 3.39 -19.06 -14.04
N ASP A 47 3.51 -19.18 -12.71
CA ASP A 47 3.77 -20.45 -12.01
C ASP A 47 2.53 -21.01 -11.28
N VAL A 48 1.50 -20.19 -11.01
CA VAL A 48 0.25 -20.64 -10.38
C VAL A 48 -1.01 -20.12 -11.11
N PRO A 49 -1.96 -20.99 -11.50
CA PRO A 49 -3.22 -20.53 -12.08
C PRO A 49 -4.05 -19.84 -11.01
N THR A 50 -4.07 -18.50 -11.07
CA THR A 50 -5.07 -17.57 -10.52
C THR A 50 -5.62 -17.94 -9.14
N LYS A 51 -5.05 -17.32 -8.10
CA LYS A 51 -5.80 -17.04 -6.87
C LYS A 51 -6.32 -15.61 -6.98
N PRO A 52 -7.64 -15.37 -7.07
CA PRO A 52 -8.19 -14.02 -7.14
C PRO A 52 -7.74 -13.29 -5.87
N ALA A 53 -6.92 -12.26 -6.05
CA ALA A 53 -6.49 -11.40 -4.96
C ALA A 53 -7.75 -10.88 -4.27
N THR A 54 -7.93 -11.30 -3.02
CA THR A 54 -8.95 -10.80 -2.09
C THR A 54 -9.15 -9.32 -2.32
N ARG A 55 -10.33 -9.03 -2.90
CA ARG A 55 -11.12 -7.81 -2.78
C ARG A 55 -10.48 -6.84 -1.79
N ILE A 56 -9.96 -5.74 -2.31
CA ILE A 56 -9.73 -4.53 -1.51
C ILE A 56 -11.09 -4.21 -0.87
N GLU A 57 -11.21 -4.49 0.43
CA GLU A 57 -12.26 -3.96 1.29
C GLU A 57 -12.09 -2.43 1.34
N GLY A 58 -12.57 -1.78 0.28
CA GLY A 58 -12.51 -0.34 0.08
C GLY A 58 -13.71 0.18 -0.72
N HIS A 59 -14.83 -0.55 -0.68
CA HIS A 59 -16.10 -0.10 -1.23
C HIS A 59 -17.27 -0.71 -0.44
N ARG A 60 -17.37 -0.36 0.85
CA ARG A 60 -18.69 -0.21 1.46
C ARG A 60 -19.20 1.14 0.98
N VAL A 61 -19.87 1.14 -0.16
CA VAL A 61 -20.95 2.11 -0.37
C VAL A 61 -22.01 1.68 0.66
N PRO A 62 -22.36 2.50 1.67
CA PRO A 62 -23.67 2.32 2.26
C PRO A 62 -24.67 2.73 1.20
N GLU A 63 -24.97 1.80 0.30
CA GLU A 63 -26.17 1.79 -0.52
C GLU A 63 -27.33 1.59 0.47
N GLN A 64 -27.66 2.66 1.19
CA GLN A 64 -28.89 2.76 1.96
C GLN A 64 -29.91 3.46 1.08
N ASP A 65 -30.31 2.78 0.01
CA ASP A 65 -31.57 3.05 -0.67
C ASP A 65 -32.64 2.10 -0.14
N ALA A 66 -33.38 2.62 0.85
CA ALA A 66 -34.84 2.51 1.05
C ALA A 66 -35.46 1.12 1.40
N PRO A 67 -36.66 1.04 2.04
CA PRO A 67 -37.68 2.08 2.18
C PRO A 67 -38.42 2.17 3.54
N THR A 68 -39.21 3.24 3.71
CA THR A 68 -40.49 3.31 4.46
C THR A 68 -40.51 2.93 5.96
N ALA A 69 -40.58 3.95 6.82
CA ALA A 69 -41.47 3.97 8.00
C ALA A 69 -41.52 5.40 8.57
N THR A 70 -42.22 6.28 7.85
CA THR A 70 -42.89 7.41 8.49
C THR A 70 -44.13 6.86 9.20
N GLU A 71 -44.43 7.39 10.38
CA GLU A 71 -45.56 7.06 11.27
C GLU A 71 -45.39 5.84 12.17
N GLU A 72 -44.95 6.06 13.42
CA GLU A 72 -45.72 5.64 14.61
C GLU A 72 -45.07 6.21 15.89
N LYS A 73 -45.54 7.38 16.37
CA LYS A 73 -45.66 7.68 17.82
C LYS A 73 -46.42 8.99 18.08
N THR A 74 -47.70 9.02 17.70
CA THR A 74 -48.70 9.87 18.36
C THR A 74 -49.70 8.92 18.99
N LYS A 75 -49.46 8.55 20.25
CA LYS A 75 -50.40 7.78 21.05
C LYS A 75 -51.04 8.72 22.06
N ALA A 76 -52.36 8.79 21.93
CA ALA A 76 -53.33 9.29 22.90
C ALA A 76 -53.28 8.53 24.23
#